data_AF-B6UIG2-F1
#
_entry.id   AF-B6UIG2-F1
#
_cell.length_a   1.000
_cell.length_b   1.000
_cell.length_c   1.000
_cell.angle_alpha   90.00
_cell.angle_beta   90.00
_cell.angle_gamma   90.00
#
_symmetry.space_group_name_H-M   'P 1'
#
loop_
_entity.id
_entity.type
_entity.pdbx_description
1 polymer ?
#
loop_
_entity_poly.entity_id
_entity_poly.type
_entity_poly.pdbx_seq_one_letter_code
_entity_poly.pdbx_strand_id
1 'polypeptide(L)'
;MAPARALPAPLVVHGRRRQLRRRRKYCKLCYLKGSSMVPTIQAQGDVGLLDRRCLAGYDFSRGDVVVFRLSTDHGMKMVQRMIALPGDWIQIPEKRDIRQVPSGHCWVEGDNAGNSWDSRHYGPVPLDLMEGKITHIIWPPHRVRRVDRMVPEGRIMPLSATPRRKQQ
;
A
#
# COMPACT_ATOMS: atom_id res chain seq x y z
N MET A 1 65.50 -32.38 24.96
CA MET A 1 64.10 -32.02 24.63
C MET A 1 64.13 -30.89 23.63
N ALA A 2 63.76 -31.15 22.37
CA ALA A 2 63.76 -30.15 21.30
C ALA A 2 62.38 -29.44 21.24
N PRO A 3 62.32 -28.12 20.95
CA PRO A 3 61.04 -27.43 20.80
C PRO A 3 60.42 -27.73 19.43
N ALA A 4 59.11 -27.98 19.43
CA ALA A 4 58.32 -28.28 18.24
C ALA A 4 58.23 -27.08 17.29
N ARG A 5 58.54 -27.30 16.00
CA ARG A 5 58.33 -26.35 14.90
C ARG A 5 56.84 -26.13 14.67
N ALA A 6 56.40 -24.87 14.74
CA ALA A 6 55.07 -24.46 14.31
C ALA A 6 54.96 -24.51 12.76
N LEU A 7 53.92 -25.15 12.24
CA LEU A 7 53.58 -25.15 10.81
C LEU A 7 52.88 -23.82 10.43
N PRO A 8 53.06 -23.30 9.21
CA PRO A 8 52.40 -22.07 8.79
C PRO A 8 50.89 -22.27 8.58
N ALA A 9 50.10 -21.31 9.05
CA ALA A 9 48.64 -21.29 8.85
C ALA A 9 48.28 -21.08 7.37
N PRO A 10 47.20 -21.70 6.85
CA PRO A 10 46.80 -21.56 5.46
C PRO A 10 46.22 -20.17 5.16
N LEU A 11 46.55 -19.64 3.99
CA LEU A 11 45.96 -18.44 3.41
C LEU A 11 44.48 -18.69 3.09
N VAL A 12 43.58 -18.14 3.91
CA VAL A 12 42.13 -18.18 3.66
C VAL A 12 41.73 -17.04 2.71
N VAL A 13 41.58 -17.36 1.43
CA VAL A 13 40.97 -16.45 0.46
C VAL A 13 39.48 -16.33 0.75
N HIS A 14 39.07 -15.20 1.34
CA HIS A 14 37.66 -14.85 1.50
C HIS A 14 37.07 -14.48 0.12
N GLY A 15 36.66 -15.51 -0.62
CA GLY A 15 35.78 -15.35 -1.76
C GLY A 15 34.46 -14.74 -1.27
N ARG A 16 34.30 -13.42 -1.41
CA ARG A 16 33.00 -12.76 -1.23
C ARG A 16 32.05 -13.42 -2.20
N ARG A 17 31.21 -14.33 -1.70
CA ARG A 17 30.01 -14.79 -2.41
C ARG A 17 29.25 -13.53 -2.77
N ARG A 18 29.38 -13.07 -4.02
CA ARG A 18 28.43 -12.14 -4.63
C ARG A 18 27.11 -12.89 -4.65
N GLN A 19 26.36 -12.78 -3.56
CA GLN A 19 24.99 -13.17 -3.49
C GLN A 19 24.30 -12.32 -4.56
N LEU A 20 24.03 -12.96 -5.69
CA LEU A 20 23.33 -12.35 -6.81
C LEU A 20 21.98 -11.92 -6.25
N ARG A 21 21.86 -10.64 -5.85
CA ARG A 21 20.60 -10.03 -5.40
C ARG A 21 19.61 -10.29 -6.52
N ARG A 22 18.70 -11.26 -6.34
CA ARG A 22 17.52 -11.44 -7.21
C ARG A 22 16.96 -10.03 -7.40
N ARG A 23 17.02 -9.50 -8.63
CA ARG A 23 16.50 -8.16 -8.93
C ARG A 23 15.04 -8.17 -8.51
N ARG A 24 14.72 -7.57 -7.35
CA ARG A 24 13.33 -7.36 -6.94
C ARG A 24 12.72 -6.51 -8.05
N LYS A 25 11.75 -7.07 -8.78
CA LYS A 25 11.02 -6.29 -9.79
C LYS A 25 10.23 -5.24 -9.02
N TYR A 26 10.72 -4.00 -9.10
CA TYR A 26 10.16 -2.85 -8.40
C TYR A 26 8.80 -2.44 -8.96
N CYS A 27 8.48 -2.84 -10.19
CA CYS A 27 7.17 -2.63 -10.80
C CYS A 27 6.62 -3.93 -11.40
N LYS A 28 5.30 -4.06 -11.46
CA LYS A 28 4.58 -5.18 -12.09
C LYS A 28 3.38 -4.66 -12.89
N LEU A 29 3.06 -5.29 -14.01
CA LEU A 29 1.81 -5.05 -14.72
C LEU A 29 0.70 -5.92 -14.12
N CYS A 30 -0.47 -5.34 -13.85
CA CYS A 30 -1.62 -6.05 -13.32
C CYS A 30 -2.88 -5.73 -14.11
N TYR A 31 -3.63 -6.78 -14.46
CA TYR A 31 -4.98 -6.62 -14.99
C TYR A 31 -5.90 -6.16 -13.85
N LEU A 32 -6.62 -5.07 -14.08
CA LEU A 32 -7.50 -4.46 -13.12
C LEU A 32 -8.94 -4.81 -13.51
N LYS A 33 -9.69 -5.36 -12.56
CA LYS A 33 -11.08 -5.77 -12.75
C LYS A 33 -11.87 -5.42 -11.49
N GLY A 34 -13.09 -4.97 -11.68
CA GLY A 34 -14.00 -4.58 -10.60
C GLY A 34 -14.46 -3.13 -10.73
N SER A 35 -15.69 -2.89 -10.31
CA SER A 35 -16.38 -1.60 -10.45
C SER A 35 -16.12 -0.62 -9.30
N SER A 36 -15.46 -1.04 -8.23
CA SER A 36 -15.23 -0.22 -7.02
C SER A 36 -14.39 1.02 -7.26
N MET A 37 -13.56 1.02 -8.30
CA MET A 37 -12.64 2.12 -8.62
C MET A 37 -13.07 2.94 -9.84
N VAL A 38 -14.28 2.72 -10.37
CA VAL A 38 -14.86 3.58 -11.41
C VAL A 38 -15.08 4.99 -10.84
N PRO A 39 -14.76 6.08 -11.56
CA PRO A 39 -14.30 6.14 -12.95
C PRO A 39 -12.78 6.07 -13.15
N THR A 40 -11.99 6.09 -12.08
CA THR A 40 -10.52 6.09 -12.15
C THR A 40 -10.00 4.87 -12.90
N ILE A 41 -10.46 3.69 -12.51
CA ILE A 41 -10.18 2.41 -13.15
C ILE A 41 -11.50 1.89 -13.69
N GLN A 42 -11.54 1.52 -14.98
CA GLN A 42 -12.76 0.96 -15.58
C GLN A 42 -13.00 -0.44 -15.04
N ALA A 43 -14.28 -0.84 -15.06
CA ALA A 43 -14.69 -2.12 -14.49
C ALA A 43 -13.95 -3.33 -15.12
N GLN A 44 -13.51 -3.18 -16.37
CA GLN A 44 -12.81 -4.20 -17.15
C GLN A 44 -11.83 -3.54 -18.14
N GLY A 45 -10.78 -4.28 -18.54
CA GLY A 45 -9.89 -3.91 -19.64
C GLY A 45 -8.65 -3.11 -19.27
N ASP A 46 -8.62 -2.47 -18.09
CA ASP A 46 -7.47 -1.69 -17.65
C ASP A 46 -6.30 -2.57 -17.23
N VAL A 47 -5.10 -2.18 -17.64
CA VAL A 47 -3.84 -2.72 -17.09
C VAL A 47 -3.12 -1.61 -16.36
N GLY A 48 -2.85 -1.83 -15.08
CA GLY A 48 -2.15 -0.91 -14.20
C GLY A 48 -0.67 -1.23 -14.07
N LEU A 49 0.14 -0.19 -13.87
CA LEU A 49 1.51 -0.29 -13.39
C LEU A 49 1.54 -0.24 -11.86
N LEU A 50 1.72 -1.40 -11.24
CA LEU A 50 1.91 -1.57 -9.80
C LEU A 50 3.36 -1.25 -9.43
N ASP A 51 3.56 -0.14 -8.72
CA ASP A 51 4.84 0.22 -8.10
C ASP A 51 4.94 -0.40 -6.70
N ARG A 52 5.98 -1.18 -6.48
CA ARG A 52 6.28 -1.89 -5.22
C ARG A 52 7.46 -1.28 -4.47
N ARG A 53 8.06 -0.19 -4.96
CA ARG A 53 9.14 0.53 -4.26
C ARG A 53 8.66 1.12 -2.94
N CYS A 54 7.39 1.52 -2.88
CA CYS A 54 6.77 2.03 -1.67
C CYS A 54 6.81 1.04 -0.50
N LEU A 55 6.89 -0.27 -0.77
CA LEU A 55 6.92 -1.29 0.28
C LEU A 55 8.21 -1.31 1.11
N ALA A 56 9.32 -0.80 0.59
CA ALA A 56 10.60 -0.82 1.31
C ALA A 56 10.64 0.14 2.52
N GLY A 57 9.83 1.21 2.47
CA GLY A 57 9.77 2.22 3.53
C GLY A 57 8.35 2.68 3.86
N TYR A 58 7.34 1.90 3.45
CA TYR A 58 5.91 2.26 3.57
C TYR A 58 5.60 3.67 3.05
N ASP A 59 6.19 4.04 1.92
CA ASP A 59 6.00 5.34 1.25
C ASP A 59 4.65 5.38 0.53
N PHE A 60 3.60 5.50 1.32
CA PHE A 60 2.23 5.69 0.88
C PHE A 60 1.78 7.11 1.23
N SER A 61 1.01 7.71 0.32
CA SER A 61 0.43 9.02 0.50
C SER A 61 -1.09 8.93 0.40
N ARG A 62 -1.79 9.84 1.08
CA ARG A 62 -3.22 10.01 0.87
C ARG A 62 -3.50 10.26 -0.62
N GLY A 63 -4.56 9.64 -1.10
CA GLY A 63 -4.97 9.61 -2.50
C GLY A 63 -4.24 8.58 -3.38
N ASP A 64 -3.23 7.86 -2.88
CA ASP A 64 -2.64 6.75 -3.64
C ASP A 64 -3.70 5.65 -3.89
N VAL A 65 -3.74 5.09 -5.10
CA VAL A 65 -4.51 3.88 -5.39
C VAL A 65 -3.66 2.68 -5.02
N VAL A 66 -4.07 1.91 -4.03
CA VAL A 66 -3.29 0.84 -3.44
C VAL A 66 -3.86 -0.53 -3.78
N VAL A 67 -2.96 -1.52 -3.88
CA VAL A 67 -3.31 -2.92 -3.99
C VAL A 67 -2.91 -3.60 -2.69
N PHE A 68 -3.83 -4.35 -2.09
CA PHE A 68 -3.57 -5.09 -0.85
C PHE A 68 -4.34 -6.39 -0.86
N ARG A 69 -3.91 -7.33 -0.01
CA ARG A 69 -4.56 -8.62 0.15
C ARG A 69 -5.43 -8.62 1.39
N LEU A 70 -6.69 -9.00 1.26
CA LEU A 70 -7.53 -9.19 2.43
C LEU A 70 -7.35 -10.61 2.98
N SER A 71 -7.25 -10.73 4.31
CA SER A 71 -7.06 -12.01 5.01
C SER A 71 -8.34 -12.84 5.11
N THR A 72 -9.51 -12.20 5.01
CA THR A 72 -10.81 -12.81 5.29
C THR A 72 -11.31 -13.75 4.20
N ASP A 73 -10.80 -13.64 2.96
CA ASP A 73 -11.32 -14.44 1.85
C ASP A 73 -10.21 -14.77 0.82
N HIS A 74 -9.71 -16.01 0.85
CA HIS A 74 -8.86 -16.66 -0.16
C HIS A 74 -7.62 -15.91 -0.70
N GLY A 75 -7.15 -14.86 -0.01
CA GLY A 75 -6.07 -14.01 -0.50
C GLY A 75 -6.46 -13.17 -1.71
N MET A 76 -7.75 -12.80 -1.82
CA MET A 76 -8.23 -11.87 -2.83
C MET A 76 -7.50 -10.53 -2.72
N LYS A 77 -7.18 -9.95 -3.88
CA LYS A 77 -6.53 -8.65 -3.98
C LYS A 77 -7.57 -7.58 -4.24
N MET A 78 -7.51 -6.55 -3.43
CA MET A 78 -8.38 -5.39 -3.52
C MET A 78 -7.60 -4.23 -4.13
N VAL A 79 -8.29 -3.43 -4.93
CA VAL A 79 -7.79 -2.15 -5.43
C VAL A 79 -8.71 -1.07 -4.90
N GLN A 80 -8.18 -0.20 -4.05
CA GLN A 80 -8.93 0.86 -3.37
C GLN A 80 -8.06 2.11 -3.32
N ARG A 81 -8.66 3.26 -3.01
CA ARG A 81 -7.94 4.50 -2.77
C ARG A 81 -7.62 4.66 -1.30
N MET A 82 -6.39 5.02 -0.98
CA MET A 82 -5.98 5.37 0.37
C MET A 82 -6.50 6.76 0.73
N ILE A 83 -7.48 6.82 1.64
CA ILE A 83 -8.07 8.08 2.06
C ILE A 83 -7.30 8.65 3.25
N ALA A 84 -6.96 7.83 4.24
CA ALA A 84 -6.32 8.28 5.46
C ALA A 84 -5.18 7.34 5.90
N LEU A 85 -4.17 7.92 6.54
CA LEU A 85 -2.94 7.28 7.03
C LEU A 85 -2.98 7.10 8.56
N PRO A 86 -2.05 6.34 9.16
CA PRO A 86 -1.98 6.19 10.61
C PRO A 86 -2.02 7.52 11.36
N GLY A 87 -2.88 7.62 12.36
CA GLY A 87 -3.05 8.82 13.19
C GLY A 87 -4.04 9.85 12.65
N ASP A 88 -4.45 9.74 11.39
CA ASP A 88 -5.46 10.63 10.80
C ASP A 88 -6.83 10.43 11.45
N TRP A 89 -7.58 11.52 11.57
CA TRP A 89 -8.97 11.49 11.99
C TRP A 89 -9.86 11.59 10.76
N ILE A 90 -10.57 10.50 10.47
CA ILE A 90 -11.44 10.39 9.31
C ILE A 90 -12.90 10.47 9.73
N GLN A 91 -13.66 11.31 9.05
CA GLN A 91 -15.12 11.35 9.18
C GLN A 91 -15.72 10.17 8.42
N ILE A 92 -16.88 9.65 8.80
CA ILE A 92 -17.62 8.62 8.06
C ILE A 92 -19.03 9.18 7.86
N PRO A 93 -19.30 9.85 6.72
CA PRO A 93 -20.52 10.63 6.52
C PRO A 93 -21.78 9.80 6.70
N GLU A 94 -21.76 8.56 6.21
CA GLU A 94 -22.91 7.64 6.27
C GLU A 94 -23.27 7.26 7.71
N LYS A 95 -22.27 7.20 8.61
CA LYS A 95 -22.44 6.85 10.03
C LYS A 95 -22.46 8.06 10.96
N ARG A 96 -22.23 9.27 10.42
CA ARG A 96 -21.97 10.49 11.20
C ARG A 96 -20.93 10.27 12.32
N ASP A 97 -19.95 9.42 12.03
CA ASP A 97 -18.93 8.97 12.99
C ASP A 97 -17.57 9.59 12.63
N ILE A 98 -16.70 9.75 13.61
CA ILE A 98 -15.34 10.24 13.45
C ILE A 98 -14.41 9.23 14.10
N ARG A 99 -13.45 8.69 13.32
CA ARG A 99 -12.53 7.66 13.81
C ARG A 99 -11.09 8.07 13.59
N GLN A 100 -10.25 7.80 14.57
CA GLN A 100 -8.82 7.83 14.36
C GLN A 100 -8.36 6.53 13.69
N VAL A 101 -7.54 6.65 12.65
CA VAL A 101 -6.88 5.51 12.04
C VAL A 101 -5.78 5.00 12.98
N PRO A 102 -5.83 3.73 13.42
CA PRO A 102 -4.82 3.18 14.33
C PRO A 102 -3.40 3.21 13.76
N SER A 103 -2.41 3.14 14.64
CA SER A 103 -1.01 2.96 14.22
C SER A 103 -0.86 1.69 13.37
N GLY A 104 -0.03 1.76 12.33
CA GLY A 104 0.18 0.66 11.39
C GLY A 104 -0.99 0.32 10.47
N HIS A 105 -2.09 1.08 10.51
CA HIS A 105 -3.28 0.88 9.67
C HIS A 105 -3.53 2.09 8.76
N CYS A 106 -4.29 1.88 7.69
CA CYS A 106 -4.79 2.93 6.82
C CYS A 106 -6.29 2.78 6.60
N TRP A 107 -6.94 3.85 6.17
CA TRP A 107 -8.33 3.81 5.70
C TRP A 107 -8.36 3.84 4.18
N VAL A 108 -9.08 2.91 3.56
CA VAL A 108 -9.20 2.80 2.12
C VAL A 108 -10.67 2.80 1.66
N GLU A 109 -10.97 3.48 0.57
CA GLU A 109 -12.31 3.56 -0.02
C GLU A 109 -12.26 3.41 -1.53
N GLY A 110 -13.35 2.91 -2.11
CA GLY A 110 -13.50 2.86 -3.55
C GLY A 110 -13.98 4.21 -4.10
N ASP A 111 -13.52 4.56 -5.30
CA ASP A 111 -14.00 5.76 -6.00
C ASP A 111 -15.50 5.65 -6.38
N ASN A 112 -16.01 4.43 -6.50
CA ASN A 112 -17.42 4.12 -6.70
C ASN A 112 -18.07 3.69 -5.38
N ALA A 113 -18.37 4.67 -4.53
CA ALA A 113 -18.86 4.43 -3.17
C ALA A 113 -20.07 3.48 -3.06
N GLY A 114 -21.03 3.59 -3.99
CA GLY A 114 -22.23 2.74 -4.00
C GLY A 114 -21.97 1.29 -4.39
N ASN A 115 -20.78 0.96 -4.90
CA ASN A 115 -20.43 -0.38 -5.37
C ASN A 115 -19.08 -0.87 -4.81
N SER A 116 -18.64 -0.29 -3.69
CA SER A 116 -17.36 -0.60 -3.05
C SER A 116 -17.58 -1.26 -1.69
N TRP A 117 -16.98 -2.44 -1.52
CA TRP A 117 -16.80 -3.04 -0.21
C TRP A 117 -15.42 -2.67 0.32
N ASP A 118 -15.39 -1.74 1.28
CA ASP A 118 -14.18 -1.02 1.71
C ASP A 118 -14.13 -0.74 3.22
N SER A 119 -13.23 0.14 3.69
CA SER A 119 -13.06 0.41 5.12
C SER A 119 -14.33 0.93 5.81
N ARG A 120 -15.32 1.47 5.10
CA ARG A 120 -16.62 1.82 5.70
C ARG A 120 -17.37 0.59 6.23
N HIS A 121 -17.10 -0.57 5.63
CA HIS A 121 -17.71 -1.86 5.94
C HIS A 121 -16.87 -2.67 6.91
N TYR A 122 -15.58 -2.86 6.62
CA TYR A 122 -14.69 -3.73 7.41
C TYR A 122 -13.69 -2.99 8.32
N GLY A 123 -13.63 -1.66 8.27
CA GLY A 123 -12.73 -0.84 9.09
C GLY A 123 -11.33 -0.64 8.51
N PRO A 124 -10.38 -0.15 9.33
CA PRO A 124 -9.01 0.13 8.91
C PRO A 124 -8.26 -1.13 8.45
N VAL A 125 -7.39 -0.98 7.46
CA VAL A 125 -6.58 -2.07 6.89
C VAL A 125 -5.14 -1.96 7.35
N PRO A 126 -4.51 -3.04 7.85
CA PRO A 126 -3.08 -3.09 8.14
C PRO A 126 -2.21 -2.72 6.93
N LEU A 127 -1.19 -1.87 7.13
CA LEU A 127 -0.26 -1.46 6.08
C LEU A 127 0.64 -2.61 5.57
N ASP A 128 0.84 -3.65 6.38
CA ASP A 128 1.64 -4.83 6.02
C ASP A 128 0.98 -5.72 4.95
N LEU A 129 -0.34 -5.61 4.77
CA LEU A 129 -1.10 -6.29 3.72
C LEU A 129 -0.93 -5.65 2.32
N MET A 130 -0.28 -4.48 2.25
CA MET A 130 -0.09 -3.74 1.00
C MET A 130 0.88 -4.47 0.06
N GLU A 131 0.50 -4.59 -1.21
CA GLU A 131 1.31 -5.16 -2.27
C GLU A 131 1.96 -4.10 -3.19
N GLY A 132 1.50 -2.85 -3.12
CA GLY A 132 2.06 -1.70 -3.84
C GLY A 132 0.99 -0.65 -4.16
N LYS A 133 1.35 0.33 -4.98
CA LYS A 133 0.42 1.35 -5.49
C LYS A 133 0.34 1.37 -7.02
N ILE A 134 -0.86 1.53 -7.56
CA ILE A 134 -1.08 1.74 -8.99
C ILE A 134 -0.73 3.19 -9.30
N THR A 135 0.26 3.38 -10.16
CA THR A 135 0.76 4.72 -10.52
C THR A 135 0.25 5.17 -11.89
N HIS A 136 0.02 4.22 -12.80
CA HIS A 136 -0.37 4.49 -14.18
C HIS A 136 -1.36 3.44 -14.67
N ILE A 137 -2.25 3.84 -15.56
CA ILE A 137 -2.93 2.95 -16.51
C ILE A 137 -2.06 2.92 -17.76
N ILE A 138 -1.69 1.74 -18.21
CA ILE A 138 -0.77 1.54 -19.36
C ILE A 138 -1.45 0.84 -20.54
N TRP A 139 -2.67 0.35 -20.37
CA TRP A 139 -3.51 -0.22 -21.41
C TRP A 139 -4.98 -0.06 -20.97
N PRO A 140 -5.93 0.16 -21.90
CA PRO A 140 -5.75 0.31 -23.35
C PRO A 140 -5.04 1.62 -23.78
N PRO A 141 -4.50 1.72 -25.01
CA PRO A 141 -3.66 2.87 -25.43
C PRO A 141 -4.34 4.23 -25.27
N HIS A 142 -5.64 4.32 -25.56
CA HIS A 142 -6.45 5.53 -25.43
C HIS A 142 -6.71 5.95 -23.97
N ARG A 143 -6.28 5.14 -23.00
CA ARG A 143 -6.39 5.42 -21.56
C ARG A 143 -5.04 5.45 -20.86
N VAL A 144 -3.93 5.44 -21.60
CA VAL A 144 -2.60 5.54 -21.01
C VAL A 144 -2.48 6.89 -20.31
N ARG A 145 -2.35 6.85 -18.98
CA ARG A 145 -2.29 8.05 -18.14
C ARG A 145 -1.72 7.73 -16.77
N ARG A 146 -1.27 8.76 -16.07
CA ARG A 146 -0.99 8.68 -14.64
C ARG A 146 -2.30 8.60 -13.86
N VAL A 147 -2.31 7.83 -12.77
CA VAL A 147 -3.44 7.79 -11.84
C VAL A 147 -3.30 8.95 -10.87
N ASP A 148 -4.31 9.82 -10.84
CA ASP A 148 -4.31 11.01 -10.01
C ASP A 148 -4.49 10.66 -8.53
N ARG A 149 -3.85 11.46 -7.68
CA ARG A 149 -4.02 11.42 -6.23
C ARG A 149 -5.11 12.39 -5.86
N MET A 150 -6.22 11.87 -5.36
CA MET A 150 -7.35 12.66 -4.89
C MET A 150 -7.77 12.17 -3.52
N VAL A 151 -8.21 13.07 -2.67
CA VAL A 151 -8.86 12.76 -1.40
C VAL A 151 -10.12 13.60 -1.39
N PRO A 152 -11.31 13.03 -1.17
CA PRO A 152 -12.51 13.86 -1.13
C PRO A 152 -12.37 14.91 -0.01
N GLU A 153 -12.83 16.13 -0.27
CA GLU A 153 -12.71 17.23 0.68
C GLU A 153 -13.47 16.96 1.98
N GLY A 154 -12.98 17.51 3.09
CA GLY A 154 -13.61 17.38 4.41
C GLY A 154 -13.59 15.96 5.01
N ARG A 155 -13.01 14.96 4.34
CA ARG A 155 -12.94 13.59 4.88
C ARG A 155 -11.96 13.47 6.05
N ILE A 156 -10.85 14.21 6.00
CA ILE A 156 -9.80 14.21 7.01
C ILE A 156 -9.93 15.48 7.84
N MET A 157 -10.07 15.34 9.16
CA MET A 157 -10.12 16.49 10.05
C MET A 157 -8.76 17.16 10.13
N PRO A 158 -8.70 18.51 10.05
CA PRO A 158 -7.47 19.22 10.36
C PRO A 158 -7.09 18.99 11.83
N LEU A 159 -5.79 19.02 12.12
CA LEU A 159 -5.27 18.80 13.48
C LEU A 159 -5.89 19.75 14.52
N SER A 160 -6.33 20.94 14.09
CA SER A 160 -7.03 21.92 14.94
C SER A 160 -8.44 21.47 15.38
N ALA A 161 -9.10 20.58 14.63
CA ALA A 161 -10.47 20.12 14.87
C ALA A 161 -10.51 18.68 15.43
N THR A 162 -9.36 18.11 15.77
CA THR A 162 -9.25 16.76 16.31
C THR A 162 -9.83 16.69 17.73
N PRO A 163 -10.67 15.70 18.07
CA PRO A 163 -11.16 15.52 19.44
C PRO A 163 -9.98 15.41 20.41
N ARG A 164 -9.82 16.40 21.30
CA ARG A 164 -8.78 16.29 22.34
C ARG A 164 -9.10 15.08 23.20
N ARG A 165 -8.17 14.14 23.25
CA ARG A 165 -8.19 13.02 24.20
C ARG A 165 -8.41 13.64 25.59
N LYS A 166 -9.58 13.41 26.21
CA LYS A 166 -9.74 13.70 27.64
C LYS A 166 -8.68 12.85 28.34
N GLN A 167 -7.62 13.49 28.81
CA GLN A 167 -6.68 12.85 29.74
C GLN A 167 -7.50 12.45 30.95
N GLN A 168 -7.59 11.15 31.21
CA GLN A 168 -8.07 10.58 32.44
C GLN A 168 -6.95 9.71 32.99
#